data_AF-A0A8H8TYU8-F1
#
_entry.id   AF-A0A8H8TYU8-F1
#
_cell.length_a   1.000
_cell.length_b   1.000
_cell.length_c   1.000
_cell.angle_alpha   90.00
_cell.angle_beta   90.00
_cell.angle_gamma   90.00
#
_symmetry.space_group_name_H-M   'P 1'
#
loop_
_entity.id
_entity.type
_entity.pdbx_description
1 polymer ?
#
loop_
_entity_poly.entity_id
_entity_poly.type
_entity_poly.pdbx_seq_one_letter_code
_entity_poly.pdbx_strand_id
1 'polypeptide(L)'
;MVQLSTMTIVLTSVLSTLVAAKSCKRGGIYCGKSLLDRGDYITKLDTNLKANDKPDTQQYRLESLWTCLEHGDISFIQYCATGCLGNGNNDDSCTDDAAADAAAEAAKRDVGIAWVA
;
A
#
# COMPACT_ATOMS: atom_id res chain seq x y z
N MET A 1 -61.40 -20.95 6.98
CA MET A 1 -61.02 -19.52 6.93
C MET A 1 -59.53 -19.44 7.21
N VAL A 2 -58.72 -18.85 6.32
CA VAL A 2 -57.28 -18.62 6.55
C VAL A 2 -57.02 -17.12 6.49
N GLN A 3 -56.66 -16.53 7.64
CA GLN A 3 -56.29 -15.12 7.75
C GLN A 3 -54.82 -14.96 7.33
N LEU A 4 -54.59 -14.19 6.27
CA LEU A 4 -53.24 -13.75 5.87
C LEU A 4 -52.92 -12.44 6.59
N SER A 5 -52.23 -12.53 7.73
CA SER A 5 -51.60 -11.36 8.36
C SER A 5 -50.39 -10.94 7.54
N THR A 6 -50.51 -9.80 6.85
CA THR A 6 -49.44 -9.16 6.09
C THR A 6 -48.44 -8.50 7.02
N MET A 7 -47.24 -9.07 7.13
CA MET A 7 -46.07 -8.47 7.77
C MET A 7 -45.37 -7.54 6.76
N THR A 8 -45.46 -6.24 6.99
CA THR A 8 -44.73 -5.21 6.24
C THR A 8 -43.26 -5.22 6.63
N ILE A 9 -42.39 -5.65 5.71
CA ILE A 9 -40.95 -5.63 5.87
C ILE A 9 -40.45 -4.21 5.57
N VAL A 10 -39.90 -3.53 6.58
CA VAL A 10 -39.23 -2.23 6.43
C VAL A 10 -37.78 -2.49 6.05
N LEU A 11 -37.43 -2.28 4.77
CA LEU A 11 -36.05 -2.30 4.29
C LEU A 11 -35.38 -0.96 4.65
N THR A 12 -34.55 -0.93 5.68
CA THR A 12 -33.65 0.20 5.95
C THR A 12 -32.38 0.04 5.11
N SER A 13 -32.30 0.76 3.98
CA SER A 13 -31.10 0.81 3.15
C SER A 13 -29.97 1.55 3.88
N VAL A 14 -28.99 0.80 4.36
CA VAL A 14 -27.75 1.37 4.93
C VAL A 14 -26.95 1.96 3.77
N LEU A 15 -26.95 3.29 3.63
CA LEU A 15 -26.09 4.01 2.72
C LEU A 15 -24.67 3.99 3.28
N SER A 16 -23.89 2.99 2.90
CA SER A 16 -22.44 2.99 3.16
C SER A 16 -21.84 4.18 2.41
N THR A 17 -21.43 5.22 3.15
CA THR A 17 -20.68 6.34 2.61
C THR A 17 -19.39 5.80 2.00
N LEU A 18 -19.31 5.78 0.67
CA LEU A 18 -18.10 5.50 -0.06
C LEU A 18 -17.11 6.64 0.24
N VAL A 19 -16.21 6.42 1.20
CA VAL A 19 -15.07 7.31 1.41
C VAL A 19 -14.20 7.19 0.17
N ALA A 20 -14.28 8.19 -0.71
CA ALA A 20 -13.37 8.31 -1.85
C ALA A 20 -11.98 8.69 -1.32
N ALA A 21 -11.23 7.70 -0.83
CA ALA A 21 -9.84 7.86 -0.45
C ALA A 21 -9.04 8.33 -1.68
N LYS A 22 -8.15 9.31 -1.50
CA LYS A 22 -7.32 9.80 -2.60
C LYS A 22 -6.33 8.69 -2.96
N SER A 23 -6.60 8.03 -4.07
CA SER A 23 -5.73 6.96 -4.55
C SER A 23 -4.36 7.52 -4.91
N CYS A 24 -3.32 6.75 -4.63
CA CYS A 24 -1.96 7.08 -5.01
C CYS A 24 -1.87 7.15 -6.54
N LYS A 25 -0.92 7.93 -7.06
CA LYS A 25 -0.73 8.04 -8.51
C LYS A 25 0.12 6.88 -8.98
N ARG A 26 -0.37 6.13 -9.97
CA ARG A 26 0.35 5.02 -10.59
C ARG A 26 1.78 5.43 -10.96
N GLY A 27 2.74 4.59 -10.62
CA GLY A 27 4.16 4.80 -10.89
C GLY A 27 4.85 5.75 -9.91
N GLY A 28 4.12 6.36 -8.99
CA GLY A 28 4.69 7.18 -7.92
C GLY A 28 5.32 6.34 -6.81
N ILE A 29 6.34 6.89 -6.18
CA ILE A 29 7.01 6.36 -4.99
C ILE A 29 6.56 7.14 -3.76
N TYR A 30 6.20 6.41 -2.71
CA TYR A 30 5.61 6.97 -1.50
C TYR A 30 6.21 6.38 -0.25
N CYS A 31 6.48 7.25 0.74
CA CYS A 31 6.62 6.82 2.11
C CYS A 31 5.28 6.31 2.63
N GLY A 32 5.31 5.30 3.49
CA GLY A 32 4.10 4.77 4.10
C GLY A 32 3.36 5.86 4.90
N LYS A 33 4.08 6.79 5.54
CA LYS A 33 3.48 8.02 6.13
C LYS A 33 2.72 8.86 5.10
N SER A 34 3.27 9.09 3.91
CA SER A 34 2.62 9.85 2.83
C SER A 34 1.36 9.15 2.31
N LEU A 35 1.35 7.81 2.28
CA LEU A 35 0.17 7.03 1.91
C LEU A 35 -0.94 7.18 2.96
N LEU A 36 -0.59 7.06 4.24
CA LEU A 36 -1.54 7.22 5.35
C LEU A 36 -2.16 8.62 5.43
N ASP A 37 -1.43 9.66 5.03
CA ASP A 37 -1.95 11.02 4.94
C ASP A 37 -2.98 11.19 3.80
N ARG A 38 -2.88 10.38 2.75
CA ARG A 38 -3.77 10.45 1.57
C ARG A 38 -5.07 9.69 1.74
N GLY A 39 -5.08 8.64 2.57
CA GLY A 39 -6.25 7.80 2.76
C GLY A 39 -6.00 6.56 3.59
N ASP A 40 -6.96 5.63 3.56
CA ASP A 40 -6.91 4.40 4.34
C ASP A 40 -6.06 3.34 3.62
N TYR A 41 -4.74 3.40 3.84
CA TYR A 41 -3.79 2.41 3.35
C TYR A 41 -3.35 1.40 4.43
N ILE A 42 -3.83 1.53 5.67
CA ILE A 42 -3.34 0.74 6.81
C ILE A 42 -3.42 -0.76 6.49
N THR A 43 -4.59 -1.24 6.08
CA THR A 43 -4.79 -2.66 5.77
C THR A 43 -3.93 -3.13 4.59
N LYS A 44 -3.73 -2.28 3.57
CA LYS A 44 -2.89 -2.62 2.42
C LYS A 44 -1.41 -2.70 2.81
N LEU A 45 -0.95 -1.79 3.66
CA LEU A 45 0.41 -1.80 4.21
C LEU A 45 0.63 -3.08 5.02
N ASP A 46 -0.25 -3.38 5.97
CA ASP A 46 -0.12 -4.56 6.84
C ASP A 46 -0.15 -5.87 6.03
N THR A 47 -1.02 -5.96 5.02
CA THR A 47 -1.12 -7.13 4.14
C THR A 47 0.17 -7.33 3.33
N ASN A 48 0.71 -6.26 2.74
CA ASN A 48 1.95 -6.35 1.96
C ASN A 48 3.18 -6.59 2.84
N LEU A 49 3.25 -6.00 4.04
CA LEU A 49 4.33 -6.26 4.99
C LEU A 49 4.36 -7.75 5.36
N LYS A 50 3.19 -8.32 5.68
CA LYS A 50 3.05 -9.76 5.95
C LYS A 50 3.44 -10.62 4.76
N ALA A 51 3.01 -10.24 3.55
CA ALA A 51 3.38 -10.95 2.32
C ALA A 51 4.89 -10.92 2.00
N ASN A 52 5.63 -9.97 2.58
CA ASN A 52 7.08 -9.82 2.42
C ASN A 52 7.87 -10.26 3.66
N ASP A 53 7.25 -10.99 4.58
CA ASP A 53 7.85 -11.43 5.85
C ASP A 53 8.45 -10.26 6.65
N LYS A 54 7.74 -9.13 6.70
CA LYS A 54 8.10 -7.94 7.47
C LYS A 54 7.14 -7.71 8.64
N PRO A 55 7.63 -7.13 9.76
CA PRO A 55 6.77 -6.74 10.87
C PRO A 55 5.74 -5.70 10.43
N ASP A 56 4.50 -5.81 10.89
CA ASP A 56 3.41 -4.84 10.70
C ASP A 56 3.39 -3.75 11.78
N THR A 57 4.57 -3.39 12.30
CA THR A 57 4.68 -2.37 13.34
C THR A 57 4.46 -0.97 12.78
N GLN A 58 4.10 -0.03 13.65
CA GLN A 58 3.91 1.37 13.24
C GLN A 58 5.15 1.95 12.55
N GLN A 59 6.35 1.61 13.02
CA GLN A 59 7.59 2.06 12.42
C GLN A 59 7.73 1.52 10.99
N TYR A 60 7.49 0.22 10.78
CA TYR A 60 7.49 -0.36 9.44
C TYR A 60 6.44 0.27 8.54
N ARG A 61 5.25 0.60 9.04
CA ARG A 61 4.23 1.31 8.25
C ARG A 61 4.61 2.73 7.88
N LEU A 62 5.33 3.46 8.73
CA LEU A 62 5.65 4.87 8.49
C LEU A 62 6.90 5.04 7.63
N GLU A 63 7.93 4.26 7.91
CA GLU A 63 9.28 4.41 7.35
C GLU A 63 9.56 3.48 6.16
N SER A 64 8.56 2.74 5.67
CA SER A 64 8.71 1.94 4.46
C SER A 64 8.42 2.73 3.20
N LEU A 65 9.08 2.31 2.11
CA LEU A 65 8.95 2.86 0.78
C LEU A 65 8.09 1.93 -0.09
N TRP A 66 7.18 2.54 -0.83
CA TRP A 66 6.13 1.86 -1.59
C TRP A 66 6.05 2.41 -3.00
N THR A 67 5.85 1.53 -3.98
CA THR A 67 5.44 1.94 -5.32
C THR A 67 3.93 1.82 -5.46
N CYS A 68 3.32 2.83 -6.08
CA CYS A 68 1.89 2.80 -6.39
C CYS A 68 1.62 2.10 -7.72
N LEU A 69 0.78 1.08 -7.67
CA LEU A 69 0.31 0.30 -8.80
C LEU A 69 -1.00 0.88 -9.36
N GLU A 70 -1.63 0.12 -10.25
CA GLU A 70 -2.97 0.41 -10.76
C GLU A 70 -4.00 0.42 -9.61
N HIS A 71 -5.10 1.16 -9.79
CA HIS A 71 -6.23 1.19 -8.85
C HIS A 71 -5.90 1.56 -7.39
N GLY A 72 -4.76 2.23 -7.16
CA GLY A 72 -4.34 2.60 -5.81
C GLY A 72 -3.84 1.42 -4.98
N ASP A 73 -3.44 0.32 -5.63
CA ASP A 73 -2.65 -0.73 -4.97
C ASP A 73 -1.21 -0.27 -4.76
N ILE A 74 -0.55 -0.92 -3.82
CA ILE A 74 0.81 -0.59 -3.41
C ILE A 74 1.63 -1.87 -3.36
N SER A 75 2.90 -1.75 -3.74
CA SER A 75 3.89 -2.82 -3.56
C SER A 75 5.01 -2.32 -2.68
N PHE A 76 5.46 -3.18 -1.77
CA PHE A 76 6.60 -2.92 -0.92
C PHE A 76 7.88 -2.85 -1.78
N ILE A 77 8.68 -1.80 -1.57
CA ILE A 77 10.02 -1.70 -2.16
C ILE A 77 11.03 -2.07 -1.08
N GLN A 78 10.99 -1.34 0.03
CA GLN A 78 11.95 -1.51 1.12
C GLN A 78 11.52 -0.80 2.40
N TYR A 79 12.29 -1.01 3.46
CA TYR A 79 12.21 -0.29 4.72
C TYR A 79 13.37 0.71 4.83
N CYS A 80 13.08 1.97 5.14
CA CYS A 80 14.08 3.00 5.40
C CYS A 80 14.46 2.96 6.89
N ALA A 81 15.69 2.58 7.22
CA ALA A 81 16.11 2.47 8.62
C ALA A 81 16.41 3.84 9.24
N THR A 82 16.90 4.78 8.43
CA THR A 82 17.26 6.15 8.85
C THR A 82 16.11 7.14 8.64
N GLY A 83 15.05 6.68 7.98
CA GLY A 83 13.79 7.40 7.84
C GLY A 83 13.41 7.64 6.37
N CYS A 84 12.11 7.84 6.14
CA CYS A 84 11.57 8.07 4.82
C CYS A 84 11.31 9.58 4.58
N LEU A 85 11.95 10.13 3.55
CA LEU A 85 11.86 11.53 3.14
C LEU A 85 10.75 11.72 2.10
N GLY A 86 9.70 12.44 2.50
CA GLY A 86 8.61 12.83 1.61
C GLY A 86 8.94 14.08 0.80
N ASN A 87 9.07 13.95 -0.52
CA ASN A 87 9.40 15.07 -1.42
C ASN A 87 8.17 15.79 -1.97
N GLY A 88 6.95 15.38 -1.57
CA GLY A 88 5.67 15.99 -1.96
C GLY A 88 5.24 15.73 -3.42
N ASN A 89 6.16 15.29 -4.28
CA ASN A 89 5.95 15.06 -5.70
C ASN A 89 5.72 13.60 -6.08
N ASN A 90 5.40 12.72 -5.11
CA ASN A 90 5.26 11.27 -5.36
C ASN A 90 6.60 10.61 -5.77
N ASP A 91 7.69 11.17 -5.26
CA ASP A 91 9.06 10.73 -5.51
C ASP A 91 9.80 10.72 -4.17
N ASP A 92 9.15 10.04 -3.22
CA ASP A 92 9.65 9.90 -1.86
C ASP A 92 10.87 8.97 -1.87
N SER A 93 11.82 9.16 -0.94
CA SER A 93 13.10 8.44 -0.92
C SER A 93 13.53 8.12 0.51
N CYS A 94 14.35 7.10 0.71
CA CYS A 94 15.01 6.90 2.00
C CYS A 94 16.19 7.86 2.14
N THR A 95 16.42 8.38 3.35
CA THR A 95 17.55 9.28 3.65
C THR A 95 18.90 8.58 3.71
N ASP A 96 18.87 7.26 3.89
CA ASP A 96 19.96 6.32 3.73
C ASP A 96 19.99 5.86 2.28
N ASP A 97 20.98 6.32 1.51
CA ASP A 97 21.23 6.04 0.08
C ASP A 97 21.22 4.54 -0.32
N ALA A 98 21.03 3.60 0.61
CA ALA A 98 20.85 2.17 0.37
C ALA A 98 19.53 1.79 -0.34
N ALA A 99 18.63 2.74 -0.58
CA ALA A 99 17.38 2.50 -1.31
C ALA A 99 17.51 2.42 -2.84
N ALA A 100 18.45 3.20 -3.38
CA ALA A 100 18.82 3.08 -4.78
C ALA A 100 19.46 1.70 -5.06
N ASP A 101 20.21 1.17 -4.08
CA ASP A 101 20.85 -0.15 -4.19
C ASP A 101 19.84 -1.31 -4.13
N ALA A 102 18.78 -1.27 -3.32
CA ALA A 102 17.80 -2.37 -3.26
C ALA A 102 16.96 -2.52 -4.55
N ALA A 103 16.57 -1.40 -5.18
CA ALA A 103 15.90 -1.42 -6.48
C ALA A 103 16.84 -1.86 -7.62
N ALA A 104 18.12 -1.50 -7.55
CA ALA A 104 19.14 -1.96 -8.50
C ALA A 104 19.45 -3.47 -8.36
N GLU A 105 19.46 -4.01 -7.15
CA GLU A 105 19.70 -5.44 -6.90
C GLU A 105 18.49 -6.32 -7.26
N ALA A 106 17.26 -5.81 -7.15
CA ALA A 106 16.06 -6.50 -7.66
C ALA A 106 16.08 -6.60 -9.20
N ALA A 107 16.53 -5.55 -9.90
CA ALA A 107 16.64 -5.56 -11.36
C ALA A 107 17.77 -6.47 -11.89
N LYS A 108 18.83 -6.71 -11.12
CA LYS A 108 19.93 -7.64 -11.50
C LYS A 108 19.55 -9.11 -11.35
N ARG A 109 18.59 -9.46 -10.48
CA ARG A 109 18.20 -10.86 -10.23
C ARG A 109 17.39 -11.49 -11.39
N ASP A 110 16.73 -10.69 -12.21
CA ASP A 110 16.04 -11.17 -13.44
C ASP A 110 16.97 -11.33 -14.65
N VAL A 111 18.14 -10.68 -14.67
CA VAL A 111 19.15 -10.80 -15.74
C VAL A 111 20.17 -11.92 -15.47
N GLY A 112 20.06 -12.63 -14.33
CA GLY A 112 21.03 -13.65 -13.89
C GLY A 112 20.77 -15.10 -14.32
N ILE A 113 19.63 -15.44 -14.95
CA ILE A 113 19.28 -16.84 -15.28
C ILE A 113 19.82 -17.28 -16.66
N ALA A 114 20.61 -16.44 -17.35
CA ALA A 114 21.05 -16.71 -18.73
C ALA A 114 22.50 -17.23 -18.91
N TRP A 115 23.28 -17.49 -17.85
CA TRP A 115 24.70 -17.92 -18.00
C TRP A 115 25.12 -19.07 -17.06
N VAL A 116 24.31 -20.13 -16.99
CA VAL A 116 24.82 -21.46 -16.62
C VAL A 116 24.33 -22.46 -17.65
N ALA A 117 25.04 -22.52 -18.78
CA ALA A 117 25.00 -23.58 -19.78
C ALA A 117 26.44 -23.99 -20.08
#